data_AF-A0A2E0V7V6-F1
#
_entry.id   AF-A0A2E0V7V6-F1
#
_cell.length_a   1.000
_cell.length_b   1.000
_cell.length_c   1.000
_cell.angle_alpha   90.00
_cell.angle_beta   90.00
_cell.angle_gamma   90.00
#
_symmetry.space_group_name_H-M   'P 1'
#
loop_
_entity.id
_entity.type
_entity.pdbx_description
1 polymer ?
#
loop_
_entity_poly.entity_id
_entity_poly.type
_entity_poly.pdbx_seq_one_letter_code
_entity_poly.pdbx_strand_id
1 'polypeptide(L)'
;STGPCLGHASPEALAGGPLGKLRDGDPVRIHIDTRKLVGTVDFAGNLEEFLERETHPGLEPDPRLPADTRLWAALQNASGGSWGGCVYDVEEIIKRL
;
A
#
# COMPACT_ATOMS: atom_id res chain seq x y z
N SER A 1 7.99 -18.60 4.32
CA SER A 1 8.98 -17.64 4.83
C SER A 1 9.24 -17.95 6.30
N THR A 2 10.49 -17.95 6.76
CA THR A 2 10.86 -18.22 8.17
C THR A 2 11.41 -16.98 8.89
N GLY A 3 11.57 -15.85 8.19
CA GLY A 3 12.01 -14.58 8.77
C GLY A 3 10.86 -13.60 9.05
N PRO A 4 11.16 -12.44 9.66
CA PRO A 4 10.17 -11.39 9.85
C PRO A 4 9.58 -10.96 8.51
N CYS A 5 8.26 -10.85 8.45
CA CYS A 5 7.52 -10.49 7.23
C CYS A 5 6.52 -9.39 7.56
N LEU A 6 6.48 -8.38 6.69
CA LEU A 6 5.55 -7.26 6.76
C LEU A 6 4.65 -7.35 5.54
N GLY A 7 3.34 -7.42 5.78
CA GLY A 7 2.31 -7.47 4.75
C GLY A 7 1.23 -6.44 5.02
N HIS A 8 0.26 -6.33 4.10
CA HIS A 8 -0.87 -5.40 4.22
C HIS A 8 -0.49 -3.91 4.38
N ALA A 9 0.73 -3.52 3.98
CA ALA A 9 1.14 -2.12 3.93
C ALA A 9 0.13 -1.34 3.05
N SER A 10 -0.50 -0.33 3.62
CA SER A 10 -1.64 0.36 3.03
C SER A 10 -1.54 1.88 3.25
N PRO A 11 -1.88 2.73 2.26
CA PRO A 11 -2.33 2.37 0.92
C PRO A 11 -1.26 1.62 0.11
N GLU A 12 -1.69 0.69 -0.75
CA GLU A 12 -0.79 -0.07 -1.59
C GLU A 12 -0.17 0.79 -2.71
N ALA A 13 0.88 0.29 -3.37
CA ALA A 13 1.59 1.04 -4.39
C ALA A 13 0.69 1.46 -5.57
N LEU A 14 -0.11 0.54 -6.12
CA LEU A 14 -1.02 0.83 -7.25
C LEU A 14 -2.17 1.77 -6.89
N ALA A 15 -2.47 1.92 -5.59
CA ALA A 15 -3.45 2.88 -5.08
C ALA A 15 -2.81 4.24 -4.75
N GLY A 16 -1.57 4.50 -5.17
CA GLY A 16 -0.85 5.75 -4.92
C GLY A 16 -0.19 5.83 -3.55
N GLY A 17 -0.05 4.71 -2.84
CA GLY A 17 0.63 4.64 -1.56
C GLY A 17 2.14 4.91 -1.66
N PRO A 18 2.78 5.32 -0.54
CA PRO A 18 4.20 5.69 -0.51
C PRO A 18 5.13 4.54 -0.89
N LEU A 19 4.70 3.28 -0.74
CA LEU A 19 5.46 2.11 -1.18
C LEU A 19 5.81 2.19 -2.67
N GLY A 20 4.94 2.79 -3.50
CA GLY A 20 5.17 3.01 -4.92
C GLY A 20 6.29 4.01 -5.24
N LYS A 21 6.79 4.78 -4.27
CA LYS A 21 7.85 5.78 -4.46
C LYS A 21 9.25 5.25 -4.16
N LEU A 22 9.36 4.07 -3.55
CA LEU A 22 10.66 3.45 -3.26
C LEU A 22 11.46 3.17 -4.53
N ARG A 23 12.78 3.15 -4.37
CA ARG A 23 13.79 2.87 -5.40
C ARG A 23 14.83 1.91 -4.83
N ASP A 24 15.52 1.19 -5.70
CA ASP A 24 16.64 0.34 -5.29
C ASP A 24 17.71 1.17 -4.56
N GLY A 25 18.16 0.67 -3.41
CA GLY A 25 19.12 1.35 -2.55
C GLY A 25 18.51 2.32 -1.54
N ASP A 26 17.20 2.61 -1.60
CA ASP A 26 16.54 3.41 -0.57
C ASP A 26 16.67 2.76 0.82
N PRO A 27 17.04 3.53 1.86
CA PRO A 27 17.19 2.99 3.20
C PRO A 27 15.82 2.82 3.86
N VAL A 28 15.50 1.59 4.26
CA VAL A 28 14.30 1.26 5.04
C VAL A 28 14.72 0.71 6.40
N ARG A 29 14.15 1.26 7.47
CA ARG A 29 14.31 0.76 8.83
C ARG A 29 13.10 -0.07 9.21
N ILE A 30 13.35 -1.29 9.69
CA ILE A 30 12.33 -2.16 10.25
C ILE A 30 12.64 -2.35 11.73
N HIS A 31 11.68 -2.03 12.60
CA HIS A 31 11.76 -2.32 14.03
C HIS A 31 10.65 -3.32 14.41
N ILE A 32 11.00 -4.33 15.19
CA ILE A 32 10.05 -5.36 15.65
C ILE A 32 10.34 -5.63 17.13
N ASP A 33 9.37 -5.31 17.99
CA ASP A 33 9.36 -5.68 19.40
C ASP A 33 8.40 -6.86 19.60
N THR A 34 8.97 -8.06 19.74
CA THR A 34 8.20 -9.30 19.91
C THR A 34 7.62 -9.48 21.32
N ARG A 35 7.94 -8.59 22.27
CA ARG A 35 7.39 -8.62 23.63
C ARG A 35 6.20 -7.68 23.76
N LYS A 36 6.31 -6.47 23.19
CA LYS A 36 5.21 -5.49 23.14
C LYS A 36 4.26 -5.71 21.97
N LEU A 37 4.64 -6.56 21.01
CA LEU A 37 3.88 -6.84 19.78
C LEU A 37 3.67 -5.60 18.93
N VAL A 38 4.71 -4.77 18.82
CA VAL A 38 4.72 -3.56 18.01
C VAL A 38 5.80 -3.69 16.94
N GLY A 39 5.51 -3.21 15.74
CA GLY A 39 6.49 -3.07 14.68
C GLY A 39 6.30 -1.77 13.91
N THR A 40 7.40 -1.22 13.40
CA THR A 40 7.39 -0.06 12.50
C THR A 40 8.23 -0.34 11.26
N VAL A 41 7.87 0.33 10.18
CA VAL A 41 8.60 0.34 8.93
C VAL A 41 8.70 1.79 8.50
N ASP A 42 9.91 2.32 8.51
CA ASP A 42 10.16 3.73 8.32
C ASP A 42 11.12 3.93 7.14
N PHE A 43 10.84 4.93 6.31
CA PHE A 43 11.84 5.42 5.37
C PHE A 43 12.94 6.13 6.16
N ALA A 44 14.17 5.64 6.06
CA ALA A 44 15.29 6.11 6.89
C ALA A 44 16.20 7.13 6.18
N GLY A 45 15.76 7.66 5.03
CA GLY A 45 16.44 8.72 4.28
C GLY A 45 15.82 10.10 4.50
N ASN A 46 15.99 11.00 3.53
CA ASN A 46 15.31 12.31 3.53
C ASN A 46 13.82 12.14 3.19
N LEU A 47 12.96 12.29 4.19
CA LEU A 47 11.52 12.07 4.03
C LEU A 47 10.87 13.12 3.11
N GLU A 48 11.30 14.38 3.14
CA GLU A 48 10.72 15.45 2.32
C GLU A 48 10.94 15.17 0.84
N GLU A 49 12.19 14.85 0.46
CA GLU A 49 12.54 14.46 -0.91
C GLU A 49 11.80 13.17 -1.35
N PHE A 50 11.66 12.19 -0.44
CA PHE A 50 10.94 10.96 -0.72
C PHE A 50 9.45 11.20 -0.98
N LEU A 51 8.82 12.09 -0.21
CA LEU A 51 7.41 12.42 -0.36
C LEU A 51 7.13 13.25 -1.62
N GLU A 52 8.06 14.09 -2.05
CA GLU A 52 7.95 14.83 -3.32
C GLU A 52 8.20 13.95 -4.55
N ARG A 53 8.90 12.82 -4.37
CA ARG A 53 9.22 11.90 -5.46
C ARG A 53 7.96 11.38 -6.15
N GLU A 54 8.02 11.29 -7.48
CA GLU A 54 7.00 10.61 -8.27
C GLU A 54 7.00 9.10 -8.01
N THR A 55 5.84 8.48 -8.21
CA THR A 55 5.69 7.02 -8.19
C THR A 55 6.68 6.36 -9.16
N HIS A 56 7.07 5.12 -8.88
CA HIS A 56 8.04 4.39 -9.70
C HIS A 56 7.57 4.33 -11.15
N PRO A 57 8.41 4.71 -12.13
CA PRO A 57 7.99 4.77 -13.54
C PRO A 57 7.63 3.39 -14.10
N GLY A 58 8.21 2.33 -13.54
CA GLY A 58 7.86 0.94 -13.84
C GLY A 58 6.72 0.35 -12.99
N LEU A 59 6.05 1.14 -12.15
CA LEU A 59 4.88 0.66 -11.42
C LEU A 59 3.66 0.75 -12.33
N GLU A 60 3.18 -0.40 -12.78
CA GLU A 60 1.98 -0.53 -13.59
C GLU A 60 1.21 -1.81 -13.22
N PRO A 61 -0.12 -1.86 -13.44
CA PRO A 61 -0.88 -3.09 -13.33
C PRO A 61 -0.38 -4.15 -14.32
N ASP A 62 -0.47 -5.44 -13.98
CA ASP A 62 -0.16 -6.52 -14.95
C ASP A 62 -1.05 -6.36 -16.20
N PRO A 63 -0.49 -6.42 -17.43
CA PRO A 63 -1.28 -6.28 -18.66
C PRO A 63 -2.41 -7.31 -18.82
N ARG A 64 -2.32 -8.44 -18.11
CA ARG A 64 -3.32 -9.52 -18.12
C ARG A 64 -4.37 -9.37 -17.02
N LEU A 65 -4.31 -8.30 -16.22
CA LEU A 65 -5.24 -8.06 -15.13
C LEU A 65 -6.68 -7.92 -15.68
N PRO A 66 -7.62 -8.79 -15.29
CA PRO A 66 -8.99 -8.69 -15.75
C PRO A 66 -9.64 -7.37 -15.31
N ALA A 67 -10.53 -6.84 -16.15
CA ALA A 67 -11.28 -5.62 -15.84
C ALA A 67 -12.07 -5.75 -14.52
N ASP A 68 -12.64 -6.93 -14.25
CA ASP A 68 -13.39 -7.20 -13.03
C ASP A 68 -12.50 -7.14 -11.78
N THR A 69 -11.23 -7.54 -11.87
CA THR A 69 -10.28 -7.41 -10.75
C THR A 69 -9.95 -5.95 -10.47
N ARG A 70 -9.81 -5.14 -11.53
CA ARG A 70 -9.63 -3.68 -11.38
C ARG A 70 -10.85 -3.03 -10.75
N LEU A 71 -12.06 -3.41 -11.16
CA LEU A 71 -13.31 -2.94 -10.57
C LEU A 71 -13.43 -3.34 -9.10
N TRP A 72 -13.18 -4.62 -8.78
CA TRP A 72 -13.16 -5.14 -7.41
C TRP A 72 -12.20 -4.37 -6.50
N ALA A 73 -11.00 -4.05 -6.99
CA ALA A 73 -10.01 -3.25 -6.24
C ALA A 73 -10.50 -1.82 -6.00
N ALA A 74 -11.10 -1.18 -7.01
CA ALA A 74 -11.66 0.16 -6.88
C ALA A 74 -12.81 0.21 -5.85
N LEU A 75 -13.71 -0.78 -5.86
CA LEU A 75 -14.82 -0.86 -4.92
C LEU A 75 -14.33 -1.05 -3.48
N GLN A 76 -13.37 -1.95 -3.24
CA GLN A 76 -12.80 -2.09 -1.90
C GLN A 76 -12.09 -0.82 -1.41
N ASN A 77 -11.35 -0.14 -2.29
CA ASN A 77 -10.70 1.13 -1.92
C ASN A 77 -11.73 2.22 -1.58
N ALA A 78 -12.86 2.28 -2.32
CA ALA A 78 -13.96 3.16 -1.97
C ALA A 78 -14.57 2.84 -0.60
N SER A 79 -14.53 1.57 -0.20
CA SER A 79 -15.00 1.05 1.09
C SER A 79 -13.96 1.07 2.23
N GLY A 80 -12.85 1.80 2.07
CA GLY A 80 -11.83 1.95 3.12
C GLY A 80 -10.61 1.02 2.99
N GLY A 81 -10.53 0.25 1.91
CA GLY A 81 -9.38 -0.60 1.57
C GLY A 81 -9.06 -1.66 2.63
N SER A 82 -7.77 -1.94 2.83
CA SER A 82 -7.31 -2.93 3.82
C SER A 82 -7.76 -2.62 5.26
N TRP A 83 -7.86 -1.34 5.60
CA TRP A 83 -8.30 -0.89 6.93
C TRP A 83 -9.82 -0.97 7.10
N GLY A 84 -10.57 -0.95 6.00
CA GLY A 84 -12.00 -1.26 5.94
C GLY A 84 -12.30 -2.77 5.90
N GLY A 85 -11.28 -3.62 5.98
CA GLY A 85 -11.44 -5.07 6.00
C GLY A 85 -11.52 -5.73 4.62
N CYS A 86 -11.14 -5.03 3.54
CA CYS A 86 -11.19 -5.56 2.17
C CYS A 86 -12.59 -6.06 1.76
N VAL A 87 -13.62 -5.30 2.13
CA VAL A 87 -15.03 -5.61 1.83
C VAL A 87 -15.66 -4.55 0.93
N TYR A 88 -16.87 -4.84 0.46
CA TYR A 88 -17.74 -3.84 -0.16
C TYR A 88 -18.66 -3.23 0.88
N ASP A 89 -18.41 -1.96 1.19
CA ASP A 89 -19.36 -1.09 1.87
C ASP A 89 -20.20 -0.38 0.79
N VAL A 90 -21.41 -0.91 0.60
CA VAL A 90 -22.35 -0.43 -0.43
C VAL A 90 -22.72 1.04 -0.21
N GLU A 91 -22.87 1.48 1.03
CA GLU A 91 -23.25 2.86 1.34
C GLU A 91 -22.12 3.83 1.02
N GLU A 92 -20.87 3.49 1.37
CA GLU A 92 -19.70 4.30 1.03
C GLU A 92 -19.42 4.33 -0.48
N ILE A 93 -19.68 3.23 -1.18
CA ILE A 93 -19.57 3.19 -2.65
C ILE A 93 -20.61 4.12 -3.26
N ILE A 94 -21.88 4.02 -2.86
CA ILE A 94 -22.97 4.84 -3.41
C ILE A 94 -22.73 6.33 -3.15
N LYS A 95 -22.20 6.73 -1.99
CA LYS A 95 -21.90 8.14 -1.67
C LYS A 95 -20.86 8.80 -2.59
N ARG A 96 -20.06 8.00 -3.31
CA ARG A 96 -18.96 8.48 -4.18
C ARG A 96 -19.31 8.48 -5.67
N LEU A 97 -20.48 7.98 -6.03
CA LEU A 97 -21.04 8.02 -7.39
C LEU A 97 -21.80 9.33 -7.61
#